data_AF-A0A2G5TND6-F1
#
_entry.id   AF-A0A2G5TND6-F1
#
_cell.length_a   1.000
_cell.length_b   1.000
_cell.length_c   1.000
_cell.angle_alpha   90.00
_cell.angle_beta   90.00
_cell.angle_gamma   90.00
#
_symmetry.space_group_name_H-M   'P 1'
#
loop_
_entity.id
_entity.type
_entity.pdbx_description
1 polymer ?
#
loop_
_entity_poly.entity_id
_entity_poly.type
_entity_poly.pdbx_seq_one_letter_code
_entity_poly.pdbx_strand_id
1 'polypeptide(L)'
;MFNLFYFLFCALAIFAFAAPTTEQEAYAELRSAGMTQESIDGLDALTKRFSSEFPFVKSDKEATDNYIAKYRSDAENYIKSMPENDQTIYNNYSKKYGIA
;
A
#
# COMPACT_ATOMS: atom_id res chain seq x y z
N MET A 1 -25.08 -10.04 -0.76
CA MET A 1 -23.81 -10.74 -1.10
C MET A 1 -23.06 -9.87 -2.08
N PHE A 2 -21.73 -9.78 -1.94
CA PHE A 2 -20.80 -8.77 -2.45
C PHE A 2 -20.63 -7.51 -1.57
N ASN A 3 -19.80 -7.69 -0.53
CA ASN A 3 -19.13 -6.64 0.23
C ASN A 3 -18.11 -5.92 -0.67
N LEU A 4 -18.59 -5.11 -1.63
CA LEU A 4 -17.72 -4.22 -2.43
C LEU A 4 -17.22 -3.01 -1.61
N PHE A 5 -17.69 -2.87 -0.37
CA PHE A 5 -17.37 -1.78 0.56
C PHE A 5 -16.25 -2.10 1.56
N TYR A 6 -15.52 -3.21 1.41
CA TYR A 6 -14.44 -3.60 2.34
C TYR A 6 -13.02 -3.49 1.80
N PHE A 7 -12.84 -3.16 0.51
CA PHE A 7 -11.51 -2.86 -0.05
C PHE A 7 -11.22 -1.35 -0.14
N LEU A 8 -12.14 -0.53 0.38
CA LEU A 8 -12.07 0.92 0.40
C LEU A 8 -12.46 1.37 1.80
N PHE A 9 -11.46 1.66 2.65
CA PHE A 9 -11.56 2.44 3.90
C PHE A 9 -12.81 2.24 4.78
N CYS A 10 -12.68 1.46 5.86
CA CYS A 10 -13.33 1.64 7.19
C CYS A 10 -13.15 0.34 8.00
N ALA A 11 -12.86 0.30 9.28
CA ALA A 11 -12.50 1.27 10.29
C ALA A 11 -12.18 0.43 11.54
N LEU A 12 -11.07 0.66 12.22
CA LEU A 12 -10.97 0.42 13.66
C LEU A 12 -10.11 1.53 14.25
N ALA A 13 -10.81 2.46 14.90
CA ALA A 13 -10.23 3.45 15.79
C ALA A 13 -9.45 2.72 16.90
N ILE A 14 -8.20 3.13 17.11
CA ILE A 14 -7.63 3.55 18.40
C ILE A 14 -6.25 4.19 18.09
N PHE A 15 -6.05 5.37 18.68
CA PHE A 15 -4.94 6.33 18.60
C PHE A 15 -5.05 7.44 17.54
N ALA A 16 -5.17 8.64 18.08
CA ALA A 16 -5.21 9.94 17.43
C ALA A 16 -3.86 10.31 16.80
N PHE A 17 -3.49 9.64 15.71
CA PHE A 17 -2.60 10.18 14.71
C PHE A 17 -3.31 10.08 13.37
N ALA A 18 -3.64 11.23 12.79
CA ALA A 18 -4.32 11.32 11.50
C ALA A 18 -3.55 10.49 10.46
N ALA A 19 -4.16 9.40 9.99
CA ALA A 19 -3.72 8.72 8.78
C ALA A 19 -3.69 9.72 7.61
N PRO A 20 -2.70 9.67 6.72
CA PRO A 20 -2.70 10.52 5.53
C PRO A 20 -4.01 10.28 4.79
N THR A 21 -4.71 11.36 4.50
CA THR A 21 -6.01 11.30 3.84
C THR A 21 -5.87 11.19 2.31
N THR A 22 -4.65 11.40 1.80
CA THR A 22 -4.30 11.28 0.38
C THR A 22 -2.96 10.57 0.16
N GLU A 23 -2.76 9.99 -1.03
CA GLU A 23 -1.47 9.40 -1.46
C GLU A 23 -0.33 10.43 -1.43
N GLN A 24 -0.62 11.69 -1.77
CA GLN A 24 0.36 12.77 -1.74
C GLN A 24 0.84 13.07 -0.31
N GLU A 25 -0.07 13.07 0.66
CA GLU A 25 0.29 13.23 2.08
C GLU A 25 1.12 12.03 2.58
N ALA A 26 0.78 10.81 2.15
CA ALA A 26 1.55 9.61 2.49
C ALA A 26 2.99 9.70 1.94
N TYR A 27 3.16 10.06 0.67
CA TYR A 27 4.48 10.22 0.07
C TYR A 27 5.26 11.40 0.64
N ALA A 28 4.59 12.49 1.01
CA ALA A 28 5.22 13.60 1.71
C ALA A 28 5.76 13.18 3.08
N GLU A 29 5.00 12.37 3.82
CA GLU A 29 5.43 11.85 5.11
C GLU A 29 6.63 10.89 4.95
N LEU A 30 6.55 9.93 4.03
CA LEU A 30 7.66 9.01 3.75
C LEU A 30 8.93 9.75 3.34
N ARG A 31 8.81 10.78 2.50
CA ARG A 31 9.92 11.66 2.12
C ARG A 31 10.46 12.43 3.32
N SER A 32 9.60 12.95 4.19
CA SER A 32 10.01 13.66 5.40
C SER A 32 10.74 12.77 6.40
N ALA A 33 10.43 11.47 6.41
CA ALA A 33 11.11 10.46 7.19
C ALA A 33 12.45 10.01 6.59
N GLY A 34 12.82 10.52 5.40
CA GLY A 34 14.09 10.26 4.74
C GLY A 34 14.07 9.14 3.72
N MET A 35 12.89 8.67 3.28
CA MET A 35 12.80 7.65 2.24
C MET A 35 13.28 8.21 0.90
N THR A 36 14.05 7.42 0.15
CA THR A 36 14.54 7.85 -1.17
C THR A 36 13.39 8.04 -2.17
N GLN A 37 13.59 8.93 -3.15
CA GLN A 37 12.61 9.16 -4.19
C GLN A 37 12.38 7.90 -5.05
N GLU A 38 13.41 7.10 -5.28
CA GLU A 38 13.31 5.81 -5.99
C GLU A 38 12.36 4.85 -5.25
N SER A 39 12.52 4.70 -3.93
CA SER A 39 11.63 3.87 -3.12
C SER A 39 10.18 4.36 -3.17
N ILE A 40 9.97 5.68 -3.11
CA ILE A 40 8.65 6.31 -3.23
C ILE A 40 8.05 6.06 -4.63
N ASP A 41 8.84 6.22 -5.69
CA ASP A 41 8.39 6.04 -7.08
C ASP A 41 7.95 4.61 -7.34
N GLY A 42 8.65 3.60 -6.80
CA GLY A 42 8.19 2.22 -6.94
C GLY A 42 6.99 1.87 -6.06
N LEU A 43 6.81 2.52 -4.90
CA LEU A 43 5.55 2.41 -4.14
C LEU A 43 4.37 3.02 -4.93
N ASP A 44 4.59 4.17 -5.56
CA ASP A 44 3.62 4.81 -6.45
C ASP A 44 3.31 3.95 -7.68
N ALA A 45 4.31 3.31 -8.28
CA ALA A 45 4.12 2.38 -9.39
C ALA A 45 3.25 1.17 -8.97
N LEU A 46 3.46 0.61 -7.77
CA LEU A 46 2.62 -0.46 -7.23
C LEU A 46 1.17 0.00 -7.05
N THR A 47 0.95 1.15 -6.41
CA THR A 47 -0.38 1.73 -6.20
C THR A 47 -1.12 1.98 -7.52
N LYS A 48 -0.44 2.56 -8.51
CA LYS A 48 -0.99 2.81 -9.85
C LYS A 48 -1.33 1.50 -10.55
N ARG A 49 -0.45 0.50 -10.48
CA ARG A 49 -0.70 -0.82 -11.07
C ARG A 49 -1.93 -1.48 -10.47
N PHE A 50 -2.09 -1.46 -9.14
CA PHE A 50 -3.29 -1.97 -8.49
C PHE A 50 -4.54 -1.27 -8.98
N SER A 51 -4.52 0.07 -8.95
CA SER A 51 -5.64 0.91 -9.38
C SER A 51 -6.03 0.68 -10.84
N SER A 52 -5.05 0.43 -11.72
CA SER A 52 -5.31 0.15 -13.13
C SER A 52 -5.78 -1.27 -13.39
N GLU A 53 -5.19 -2.28 -12.75
CA GLU A 53 -5.40 -3.69 -13.11
C GLU A 53 -6.54 -4.35 -12.34
N PHE A 54 -6.72 -4.00 -11.06
CA PHE A 54 -7.75 -4.59 -10.21
C PHE A 54 -9.18 -4.45 -10.77
N PRO A 55 -9.59 -3.31 -11.37
CA PRO A 55 -10.93 -3.17 -11.96
C PRO A 55 -11.26 -4.20 -13.05
N PHE A 56 -10.26 -4.79 -13.71
CA PHE A 56 -10.45 -5.78 -14.77
C PHE A 56 -10.67 -7.19 -14.24
N VAL A 57 -10.22 -7.48 -13.01
CA VAL A 57 -10.33 -8.82 -12.40
C VAL A 57 -11.42 -8.91 -11.33
N LYS A 58 -11.84 -7.77 -10.74
CA LYS A 58 -12.72 -7.72 -9.55
C LYS A 58 -14.08 -8.42 -9.66
N SER A 59 -14.57 -8.70 -10.87
CA SER A 59 -15.85 -9.39 -11.08
C SER A 59 -15.73 -10.92 -11.07
N ASP A 60 -14.51 -11.46 -11.19
CA ASP A 60 -14.23 -12.88 -11.17
C ASP A 60 -13.43 -13.24 -9.91
N LYS A 61 -13.95 -14.16 -9.11
CA LYS A 61 -13.35 -14.50 -7.82
C LYS A 61 -11.97 -15.14 -7.99
N GLU A 62 -11.83 -16.10 -8.90
CA GLU A 62 -10.57 -16.82 -9.09
C GLU A 62 -9.50 -15.88 -9.67
N ALA A 63 -9.86 -15.06 -10.65
CA ALA A 63 -8.97 -14.04 -11.21
C ALA A 63 -8.57 -12.99 -10.14
N THR A 64 -9.51 -12.57 -9.29
CA THR A 64 -9.24 -11.65 -8.18
C THR A 64 -8.28 -12.26 -7.17
N ASP A 65 -8.51 -13.48 -6.72
CA ASP A 65 -7.66 -14.16 -5.73
C ASP A 65 -6.23 -14.32 -6.28
N ASN A 66 -6.10 -14.78 -7.53
CA ASN A 66 -4.82 -14.93 -8.21
C ASN A 66 -4.09 -13.58 -8.36
N TYR A 67 -4.84 -12.53 -8.73
CA TYR A 67 -4.31 -11.18 -8.84
C TYR A 67 -3.77 -10.67 -7.50
N ILE A 68 -4.57 -10.77 -6.42
CA ILE A 68 -4.18 -10.32 -5.09
C ILE A 68 -2.94 -11.08 -4.59
N ALA A 69 -2.91 -12.41 -4.75
CA ALA A 69 -1.77 -13.22 -4.34
C ALA A 69 -0.48 -12.81 -5.07
N LYS A 70 -0.56 -12.62 -6.39
CA LYS A 70 0.57 -12.15 -7.19
C LYS A 70 1.00 -10.73 -6.80
N TYR A 71 0.05 -9.81 -6.72
CA TYR A 71 0.32 -8.42 -6.38
C TYR A 71 1.01 -8.30 -5.02
N ARG A 72 0.53 -9.06 -4.02
CA ARG A 72 1.14 -9.13 -2.70
C ARG A 72 2.58 -9.63 -2.76
N SER A 73 2.83 -10.72 -3.49
CA SER A 73 4.19 -11.25 -3.64
C SER A 73 5.13 -10.23 -4.30
N ASP A 74 4.67 -9.57 -5.36
CA ASP A 74 5.44 -8.52 -6.05
C ASP A 74 5.74 -7.33 -5.11
N ALA A 75 4.76 -6.88 -4.33
CA ALA A 75 4.92 -5.78 -3.39
C ALA A 75 5.90 -6.14 -2.25
N GLU A 76 5.79 -7.33 -1.68
CA GLU A 76 6.72 -7.83 -0.66
C GLU A 76 8.15 -7.94 -1.18
N ASN A 77 8.32 -8.42 -2.42
CA ASN A 77 9.63 -8.49 -3.07
C ASN A 77 10.22 -7.10 -3.31
N TYR A 78 9.40 -6.14 -3.74
CA TYR A 78 9.83 -4.76 -3.92
C TYR A 78 10.29 -4.13 -2.60
N ILE A 79 9.49 -4.26 -1.53
CA ILE A 79 9.85 -3.74 -0.20
C ILE A 79 11.18 -4.34 0.25
N LYS A 80 11.39 -5.65 0.11
CA LYS A 80 12.67 -6.31 0.46
C LYS A 80 13.85 -5.84 -0.39
N SER A 81 13.60 -5.33 -1.60
CA SER A 81 14.65 -4.83 -2.48
C SER A 81 15.04 -3.37 -2.23
N MET A 82 14.24 -2.62 -1.47
CA MET A 82 14.57 -1.26 -1.07
C MET A 82 15.86 -1.21 -0.23
N PRO A 83 16.56 -0.07 -0.17
CA PRO A 83 17.62 0.15 0.81
C PRO A 83 17.15 -0.14 2.25
N GLU A 84 18.02 -0.67 3.12
CA GLU A 84 17.65 -1.04 4.50
C GLU A 84 17.02 0.11 5.31
N ASN A 85 17.50 1.34 5.10
CA ASN A 85 16.92 2.53 5.70
C ASN A 85 15.47 2.75 5.23
N ASP A 86 15.20 2.61 3.94
CA ASP A 86 13.89 2.81 3.35
C ASP A 86 12.92 1.70 3.78
N GLN A 87 13.40 0.46 3.90
CA GLN A 87 12.64 -0.64 4.51
C GLN A 87 12.22 -0.31 5.94
N THR A 88 13.14 0.24 6.74
CA THR A 88 12.87 0.63 8.12
C THR A 88 11.82 1.74 8.18
N ILE A 89 11.92 2.75 7.30
CA ILE A 89 10.94 3.83 7.20
C ILE A 89 9.57 3.29 6.80
N TYR A 90 9.50 2.42 5.79
CA TYR A 90 8.26 1.78 5.35
C TYR A 90 7.61 0.96 6.49
N ASN A 91 8.39 0.19 7.22
CA ASN A 91 7.91 -0.64 8.33
C ASN A 91 7.37 0.23 9.48
N ASN A 92 8.08 1.31 9.82
CA ASN A 92 7.64 2.26 10.85
C ASN A 92 6.36 2.97 10.44
N TYR A 93 6.26 3.41 9.18
CA TYR A 93 5.05 4.01 8.62
C TYR A 93 3.88 3.03 8.66
N SER A 94 4.10 1.78 8.24
CA SER A 94 3.07 0.72 8.23
C SER A 94 2.56 0.42 9.63
N LYS A 95 3.47 0.34 10.62
CA LYS A 95 3.12 0.14 12.03
C LYS A 95 2.36 1.33 12.62
N LYS A 96 2.76 2.56 12.28
CA LYS A 96 2.09 3.80 12.74
C LYS A 96 0.62 3.84 12.32
N TYR A 97 0.32 3.35 11.12
CA TYR A 97 -1.02 3.42 10.54
C TYR A 97 -1.80 2.09 10.56
N GLY A 98 -1.29 1.06 11.23
CA GLY A 98 -1.95 -0.24 11.34
C GLY A 98 -2.14 -0.95 10.00
N ILE A 99 -1.25 -0.67 9.04
CA ILE A 99 -1.23 -1.30 7.70
C ILE A 99 -0.58 -2.69 7.78
N ALA A 100 0.34 -2.88 8.74
CA ALA A 100 1.08 -4.12 8.99
C ALA A 100 0.93 -4.59 10.45
#